data_AF-A0A348TS63-F1
#
_entry.id   AF-A0A348TS63-F1
#
_cell.length_a   1.000
_cell.length_b   1.000
_cell.length_c   1.000
_cell.angle_alpha   90.00
_cell.angle_beta   90.00
_cell.angle_gamma   90.00
#
_symmetry.space_group_name_H-M   'P 1'
#
loop_
_entity.id
_entity.type
_entity.pdbx_description
1 polymer ?
#
loop_
_entity_poly.entity_id
_entity_poly.type
_entity_poly.pdbx_seq_one_letter_code
_entity_poly.pdbx_strand_id
1 'polypeptide(L)'
;MKNIFSFLLIVIFYFNTKAQTRIILEKYNGVYLIPCKVNGLNMRFVFDSVASDVKISLVEAMFMLKNKYLSEDKIIGTQSYRLANGEIQEGAKIIL
;
A
#
# COMPACT_ATOMS: atom_id res chain seq x y z
N MET A 1 16.17 14.32 -45.70
CA MET A 1 15.70 13.00 -45.19
C MET A 1 15.98 12.79 -43.69
N LYS A 2 17.16 13.13 -43.16
CA LYS A 2 17.47 13.00 -41.71
C LYS A 2 16.49 13.76 -40.77
N ASN A 3 16.07 14.97 -41.14
CA ASN A 3 15.18 15.78 -40.29
C ASN A 3 13.75 15.21 -40.19
N ILE A 4 13.27 14.54 -41.24
CA ILE A 4 11.97 13.85 -41.26
C ILE A 4 12.00 12.59 -40.39
N PHE A 5 13.09 11.83 -40.45
CA PHE A 5 13.26 10.66 -39.59
C PHE A 5 13.33 11.06 -38.11
N SER A 6 14.05 12.16 -37.79
CA SER A 6 14.10 12.70 -36.43
C SER A 6 12.73 13.17 -35.93
N PHE A 7 11.93 13.80 -36.80
CA PHE A 7 10.58 14.24 -36.44
C PHE A 7 9.64 13.05 -36.20
N LEU A 8 9.71 12.02 -37.05
CA LEU A 8 8.94 10.79 -36.90
C LEU A 8 9.27 10.06 -35.58
N LEU A 9 10.56 10.02 -35.21
CA LEU A 9 11.01 9.45 -33.95
C LEU A 9 10.39 10.16 -32.74
N ILE A 10 10.39 11.50 -32.74
CA ILE A 10 9.83 12.33 -31.66
C ILE A 10 8.33 12.08 -31.52
N VAL A 11 7.57 12.03 -32.62
CA VAL A 11 6.13 11.76 -32.61
C VAL A 11 5.80 10.40 -32.00
N ILE A 12 6.61 9.37 -32.26
CA ILE A 12 6.43 8.01 -31.70
C ILE A 12 6.63 8.00 -30.17
N PHE A 13 7.56 8.81 -29.64
CA PHE A 13 7.78 8.95 -28.20
C PHE A 13 6.65 9.70 -27.47
N TYR A 14 5.96 10.64 -28.13
CA TYR A 14 4.87 11.42 -27.52
C TYR A 14 3.61 10.60 -27.19
N PHE A 15 3.37 9.47 -27.88
CA PHE A 15 2.11 8.72 -27.72
C PHE A 15 2.08 7.75 -26.53
N ASN A 16 3.22 7.43 -25.90
CA ASN A 16 3.31 6.24 -25.04
C ASN A 16 3.43 6.48 -23.53
N THR A 17 3.30 7.71 -23.02
CA THR A 17 3.46 7.97 -21.58
C THR A 17 2.11 8.06 -20.85
N LYS A 18 1.46 6.92 -20.62
CA LYS A 18 0.41 6.80 -19.59
C LYS A 18 1.06 6.38 -18.27
N ALA A 19 1.53 7.36 -17.50
CA ALA A 19 2.19 7.11 -16.20
C ALA A 19 1.20 6.96 -15.03
N GLN A 20 -0.09 7.19 -15.24
CA GLN A 20 -1.09 7.16 -14.17
C GLN A 20 -1.66 5.75 -13.98
N THR A 21 -1.56 5.25 -12.75
CA THR A 21 -2.32 4.09 -12.28
C THR A 21 -3.66 4.55 -11.70
N ARG A 22 -4.76 3.87 -12.06
CA ARG A 22 -6.06 4.06 -11.42
C ARG A 22 -6.36 2.86 -10.54
N ILE A 23 -6.64 3.12 -9.27
CA ILE A 23 -7.06 2.10 -8.30
C ILE A 23 -8.54 2.32 -8.03
N ILE A 24 -9.35 1.29 -8.23
CA ILE A 24 -10.78 1.35 -7.97
C ILE A 24 -11.00 1.07 -6.48
N LEU A 25 -11.65 2.00 -5.80
CA LEU A 25 -12.00 1.88 -4.40
C LEU A 25 -13.41 1.30 -4.25
N GLU A 26 -13.60 0.42 -3.28
CA GLU A 26 -14.91 -0.07 -2.90
C GLU A 26 -15.45 0.77 -1.73
N LYS A 27 -16.64 1.35 -1.86
CA LYS A 27 -17.28 2.03 -0.73
C LYS A 27 -18.06 1.02 0.10
N TYR A 28 -17.70 0.87 1.37
CA TYR A 28 -18.31 -0.09 2.28
C TYR A 28 -18.48 0.52 3.66
N ASN A 29 -19.69 0.49 4.23
CA ASN A 29 -19.99 0.99 5.59
C ASN A 29 -19.42 2.38 5.91
N GLY A 30 -19.47 3.31 4.96
CA GLY A 30 -19.00 4.69 5.16
C GLY A 30 -17.50 4.90 5.00
N VAL A 31 -16.72 3.85 4.71
CA VAL A 31 -15.30 3.92 4.40
C VAL A 31 -15.01 3.50 2.95
N TYR A 32 -13.83 3.85 2.46
CA TYR A 32 -13.31 3.34 1.18
C TYR A 32 -12.29 2.25 1.45
N LEU A 33 -12.47 1.09 0.81
CA LEU A 33 -11.56 -0.04 0.86
C LEU A 33 -10.66 -0.04 -0.36
N ILE A 34 -9.36 -0.17 -0.11
CA ILE A 34 -8.33 -0.37 -1.13
C ILE A 34 -7.99 -1.86 -1.19
N PRO A 35 -8.11 -2.51 -2.36
CA PRO A 35 -7.57 -3.85 -2.55
C PRO A 35 -6.04 -3.79 -2.62
N CYS A 36 -5.37 -4.54 -1.76
CA CYS A 36 -3.92 -4.63 -1.71
C CYS A 36 -3.47 -6.09 -1.80
N LYS A 37 -2.24 -6.30 -2.27
CA LYS A 37 -1.54 -7.57 -2.15
C LYS A 37 -0.28 -7.35 -1.33
N VAL A 38 -0.23 -7.95 -0.15
CA VAL A 38 0.88 -7.82 0.81
C VAL A 38 1.55 -9.18 0.94
N ASN A 39 2.82 -9.30 0.52
CA ASN A 39 3.55 -10.57 0.47
C ASN A 39 2.78 -11.72 -0.20
N GLY A 40 2.00 -11.43 -1.24
CA GLY A 40 1.19 -12.43 -1.95
C GLY A 40 -0.21 -12.66 -1.38
N LEU A 41 -0.49 -12.18 -0.16
CA LEU A 41 -1.81 -12.24 0.47
C LEU A 41 -2.69 -11.09 -0.03
N ASN A 42 -3.87 -11.42 -0.56
CA ASN A 42 -4.88 -10.41 -0.90
C ASN A 42 -5.53 -9.89 0.39
N MET A 43 -5.47 -8.57 0.60
CA MET A 43 -6.01 -7.89 1.78
C MET A 43 -6.81 -6.65 1.35
N ARG A 44 -7.68 -6.16 2.22
CA ARG A 44 -8.38 -4.88 2.03
C ARG A 44 -8.01 -3.95 3.16
N PHE A 45 -7.64 -2.72 2.81
CA PHE A 45 -7.31 -1.67 3.76
C PHE A 45 -8.34 -0.56 3.70
N VAL A 46 -8.64 0.03 4.85
CA VAL A 46 -9.37 1.29 4.90
C VAL A 46 -8.45 2.40 4.39
N PHE A 47 -8.91 3.19 3.43
CA PHE A 47 -8.18 4.36 2.97
C PHE A 47 -8.30 5.48 4.01
N ASP A 48 -7.16 5.82 4.62
CA ASP A 48 -7.03 6.92 5.57
C ASP A 48 -5.92 7.86 5.06
N SER A 49 -6.31 9.03 4.53
CA SER A 49 -5.37 10.00 3.95
C SER A 49 -4.52 10.73 5.00
N VAL A 50 -4.86 10.63 6.28
CA VAL A 50 -4.17 11.34 7.38
C VAL A 50 -3.26 10.39 8.16
N ALA A 51 -3.28 9.09 7.87
CA ALA A 51 -2.38 8.12 8.48
C ALA A 51 -0.94 8.31 7.99
N SER A 52 0.02 8.32 8.93
CA SER A 52 1.46 8.34 8.64
C SER A 52 2.03 6.98 8.24
N ASP A 53 1.39 5.90 8.70
CA ASP A 53 1.86 4.53 8.58
C ASP A 53 0.71 3.58 8.22
N VAL A 54 1.03 2.47 7.56
CA VAL A 54 0.08 1.39 7.28
C VAL A 54 -0.03 0.48 8.50
N LYS A 55 -1.27 0.21 8.93
CA LYS A 55 -1.56 -0.61 10.11
C LYS A 55 -2.38 -1.84 9.69
N ILE A 56 -2.06 -2.97 10.29
CA ILE A 56 -2.86 -4.20 10.24
C ILE A 56 -3.29 -4.55 11.67
N SER A 57 -4.44 -5.20 11.86
CA SER A 57 -4.80 -5.64 13.20
C SER A 57 -3.93 -6.80 13.63
N LEU A 58 -3.93 -7.07 14.94
CA LEU A 58 -3.27 -8.24 15.50
C LEU A 58 -3.77 -9.54 14.84
N VAL A 59 -5.05 -9.63 14.48
CA VAL A 59 -5.62 -10.82 13.85
C VAL A 59 -5.01 -11.06 12.47
N GLU A 60 -4.88 -10.03 11.64
CA GLU A 60 -4.24 -10.18 10.32
C GLU A 60 -2.75 -10.48 10.47
N ALA A 61 -2.04 -9.82 11.39
CA ALA A 61 -0.63 -10.08 11.64
C ALA A 61 -0.39 -11.55 12.07
N MET A 62 -1.20 -12.05 13.00
CA MET A 62 -1.14 -13.44 13.46
C MET A 62 -1.51 -14.42 12.34
N PHE A 63 -2.47 -14.07 11.47
CA PHE A 63 -2.78 -14.86 10.30
C PHE A 63 -1.59 -14.93 9.34
N MET A 64 -0.92 -13.80 9.09
CA MET A 64 0.26 -13.73 8.22
C MET A 64 1.42 -14.56 8.77
N LEU A 65 1.70 -14.49 10.08
CA LEU A 65 2.74 -15.29 10.73
C LEU A 65 2.45 -16.79 10.60
N LYS A 66 1.23 -17.22 10.99
CA LYS A 66 0.82 -18.63 10.95
C LYS A 66 0.91 -19.24 9.56
N ASN A 67 0.66 -18.44 8.53
CA ASN A 67 0.65 -18.89 7.14
C ASN A 67 1.91 -18.50 6.36
N LYS A 68 2.98 -18.05 7.03
CA LYS A 68 4.28 -17.71 6.44
C LYS A 68 4.24 -16.57 5.40
N TYR A 69 3.25 -15.68 5.48
CA TYR A 69 3.23 -14.40 4.74
C TYR A 69 4.05 -13.31 5.44
N LEU A 70 4.31 -13.49 6.74
CA LEU A 70 5.19 -12.68 7.56
C LEU A 70 6.15 -13.62 8.30
N SER A 71 7.43 -13.29 8.33
CA SER A 71 8.45 -14.02 9.10
C SER A 71 8.72 -13.30 10.42
N GLU A 72 9.09 -14.03 11.47
CA GLU A 72 9.31 -13.44 12.81
C GLU A 72 10.50 -12.47 12.84
N ASP A 73 11.53 -12.68 12.02
CA ASP A 73 12.70 -11.78 11.90
C ASP A 73 12.35 -10.39 11.36
N LYS A 74 11.16 -10.24 10.78
CA LYS A 74 10.63 -8.99 10.25
C LYS A 74 9.95 -8.12 11.31
N ILE A 75 9.78 -8.63 12.52
CA ILE A 75 9.28 -7.87 13.67
C ILE A 75 10.49 -7.18 14.31
N ILE A 76 10.65 -5.89 14.04
CA ILE A 76 11.88 -5.13 14.34
C ILE A 76 11.78 -4.25 15.59
N GLY A 77 10.69 -4.35 16.35
CA GLY A 77 10.52 -3.63 17.60
C GLY A 77 9.07 -3.26 17.86
N THR A 78 8.87 -2.22 18.67
CA THR A 78 7.55 -1.69 19.01
C THR A 78 7.46 -0.20 18.73
N GLN A 79 6.24 0.31 18.64
CA GLN A 79 5.92 1.71 18.40
C GLN A 79 4.67 2.09 19.19
N SER A 80 4.74 3.21 19.90
CA SER A 80 3.58 3.79 20.57
C SER A 80 2.75 4.61 19.59
N TYR A 81 1.44 4.37 19.58
CA TYR A 81 0.46 5.10 18.79
C TYR A 81 -0.48 5.84 19.72
N ARG A 82 -0.68 7.13 19.44
CA ARG A 82 -1.75 7.90 20.06
C ARG A 82 -3.01 7.76 19.22
N LEU A 83 -4.07 7.27 19.84
CA LEU A 83 -5.38 7.17 19.25
C LEU A 83 -6.09 8.54 19.23
N ALA A 84 -7.15 8.65 18.42
CA ALA A 84 -7.94 9.86 18.32
C ALA A 84 -8.62 10.25 19.64
N ASN A 85 -8.88 9.30 20.53
CA ASN A 85 -9.39 9.52 21.89
C ASN A 85 -8.28 9.96 22.88
N GLY A 86 -7.03 10.08 22.43
CA GLY A 86 -5.88 10.48 23.25
C GLY A 86 -5.15 9.33 23.95
N GLU A 87 -5.70 8.11 23.93
CA GLU A 87 -5.05 6.94 24.53
C GLU A 87 -3.76 6.58 23.79
N ILE A 88 -2.77 6.07 24.53
CA ILE A 88 -1.54 5.55 23.97
C ILE A 88 -1.63 4.03 23.97
N GLN A 89 -1.45 3.42 22.80
CA GLN A 89 -1.37 1.98 22.63
C GLN A 89 -0.02 1.59 22.02
N GLU A 90 0.52 0.45 22.41
CA GLU A 90 1.74 -0.10 21.83
C GLU A 90 1.41 -1.07 20.70
N GLY A 91 2.10 -0.95 19.57
CA GLY A 91 2.02 -1.86 18.44
C GLY A 91 3.39 -2.40 18.05
N ALA A 92 3.42 -3.56 17.39
CA ALA A 92 4.65 -4.12 16.83
C ALA A 92 5.03 -3.38 15.53
N LYS A 93 6.32 -3.07 15.35
CA LYS A 93 6.86 -2.51 14.13
C LYS A 93 7.35 -3.64 13.22
N ILE A 94 6.84 -3.66 11.99
CA ILE A 94 7.09 -4.72 11.01
C ILE A 94 7.70 -4.11 9.75
N ILE A 95 8.67 -4.79 9.15
CA ILE A 95 9.19 -4.49 7.81
C ILE A 95 8.84 -5.64 6.86
N LEU A 96 8.17 -5.35 5.75
CA LEU A 96 7.70 -6.37 4.81
C LEU A 96 8.64 -6.50 3.62
#